data_AF-A0A0V0Y0L6-F1
#
_entry.id   AF-A0A0V0Y0L6-F1
#
_cell.length_a   1.000
_cell.length_b   1.000
_cell.length_c   1.000
_cell.angle_alpha   90.00
_cell.angle_beta   90.00
_cell.angle_gamma   90.00
#
_symmetry.space_group_name_H-M   'P 1'
#
loop_
_entity.id
_entity.type
_entity.pdbx_description
1 polymer ?
#
loop_
_entity_poly.entity_id
_entity_poly.type
_entity_poly.pdbx_seq_one_letter_code
_entity_poly.pdbx_strand_id
1 'polypeptide(L)'
;MSTEDEEFEQQRRDYLRIFRDLRQSHPDADIVALQDQAACELMKRAKKSRAFYRVQAIRRITGGGDLVENSMRKVHQRSMANRRSTMKHSDLLTCKVFFNPCHYTVLENVGIVRLRVERQGGPPDVTILVDYRTEDGTANAGSDYESVSGTLIIESNQQEAFIEIKVIDDDVFEEDEHFYVFLENLKIRTRDGFVLDPSALSSQPIAKLITPSIATVMILDDDHAGVFTFEKENYEVPECRGHVSVTVLRNSGCRGRVLLPYRTIDGTGKANVDYESAESELLFENEETQKTIEIGIINKEQYERSEFFQIEILQPVRADKTEEDKLHMTKPLENGSLMTDEERIAELGKPTLGSLTKCTVRIKESREFRGAVDMLIKKANVSLIMGTTTWREQFCDAFSLPTGKEDEMTKPNLLGYAMHFVSAPWKILCAFMPPTEYWNGWACFIVSIILIGLITALIGDLANHFGCTIGLMDAVTAITFVAIGTSVPDTFASHVSAVQDSYADSSIGNVTGSNAVNVFLGIGIAWTVAAVYHSLHGQQFQVQPGTLAFSVTIYCIEATICIAILVARRSKPIGGELGGPLGYKIATVLCFISLWILYVLLSSLESYCIITGF
;
A
#
# COMPACT_ATOMS: atom_id res chain seq x y z
N MET A 1 15.70 20.64 -12.07
CA MET A 1 14.93 19.38 -11.94
C MET A 1 15.42 18.44 -13.02
N SER A 2 15.67 17.18 -12.69
CA SER A 2 15.99 16.17 -13.71
C SER A 2 14.74 15.89 -14.54
N THR A 3 14.90 15.41 -15.78
CA THR A 3 13.76 14.97 -16.62
C THR A 3 12.91 13.89 -15.95
N GLU A 4 13.53 13.10 -15.07
CA GLU A 4 12.84 12.09 -14.26
C GLU A 4 11.95 12.71 -13.18
N ASP A 5 12.36 13.83 -12.57
CA ASP A 5 11.55 14.55 -11.58
C ASP A 5 10.32 15.21 -12.23
N GLU A 6 10.46 15.72 -13.46
CA GLU A 6 9.33 16.29 -14.22
C GLU A 6 8.31 15.22 -14.64
N GLU A 7 8.78 14.06 -15.10
CA GLU A 7 7.91 12.92 -15.43
C GLU A 7 7.21 12.38 -14.17
N PHE A 8 7.91 12.32 -13.04
CA PHE A 8 7.34 11.92 -11.75
C PHE A 8 6.24 12.88 -11.30
N GLU A 9 6.48 14.19 -11.36
CA GLU A 9 5.48 15.21 -11.01
C GLU A 9 4.29 15.20 -11.97
N GLN A 10 4.50 14.90 -13.25
CA GLN A 10 3.42 14.77 -14.22
C GLN A 10 2.53 13.55 -13.94
N GLN A 11 3.13 12.39 -13.62
CA GLN A 11 2.39 11.19 -13.22
C GLN A 11 1.57 11.41 -11.94
N ARG A 12 2.14 12.16 -10.98
CA ARG A 12 1.47 12.54 -9.73
C ARG A 12 0.25 13.43 -9.96
N ARG A 13 0.35 14.42 -10.87
CA ARG A 13 -0.77 15.28 -11.29
C ARG A 13 -1.88 14.51 -12.01
N ASP A 14 -1.52 13.54 -12.85
CA ASP A 14 -2.50 12.73 -13.56
C ASP A 14 -3.26 11.80 -12.62
N TYR A 15 -2.60 11.21 -11.62
CA TYR A 15 -3.26 10.42 -10.58
C TYR A 15 -4.24 11.28 -9.75
N LEU A 16 -3.83 12.50 -9.37
CA LEU A 16 -4.67 13.49 -8.67
C LEU A 16 -6.00 13.72 -9.37
N ARG A 17 -5.94 13.94 -10.69
CA ARG A 17 -7.14 14.17 -11.50
C ARG A 17 -8.03 12.92 -11.53
N ILE A 18 -7.45 11.75 -11.78
CA ILE A 18 -8.19 10.48 -11.86
C ILE A 18 -8.87 10.11 -10.54
N PHE A 19 -8.16 10.24 -9.41
CA PHE A 19 -8.72 9.92 -8.10
C PHE A 19 -9.86 10.88 -7.72
N ARG A 20 -9.74 12.16 -8.07
CA ARG A 20 -10.80 13.16 -7.88
C ARG A 20 -12.04 12.81 -8.69
N ASP A 21 -11.88 12.46 -9.96
CA ASP A 21 -12.98 12.07 -10.86
C ASP A 21 -13.67 10.78 -10.36
N LEU A 22 -12.91 9.81 -9.84
CA LEU A 22 -13.44 8.57 -9.27
C LEU A 22 -14.21 8.80 -7.97
N ARG A 23 -13.73 9.68 -7.10
CA ARG A 23 -14.43 10.06 -5.86
C ARG A 23 -15.69 10.87 -6.11
N GLN A 24 -15.73 11.68 -7.18
CA GLN A 24 -16.95 12.37 -7.61
C GLN A 24 -18.00 11.44 -8.20
N SER A 25 -17.56 10.40 -8.93
CA SER A 25 -18.46 9.42 -9.54
C SER A 25 -18.95 8.34 -8.56
N HIS A 26 -18.20 8.04 -7.50
CA HIS A 26 -18.53 7.01 -6.51
C HIS A 26 -18.30 7.51 -5.07
N PRO A 27 -19.22 8.33 -4.53
CA PRO A 27 -19.07 8.96 -3.21
C PRO A 27 -19.12 7.97 -2.03
N ASP A 28 -19.78 6.82 -2.20
CA ASP A 28 -20.00 5.83 -1.13
C ASP A 28 -19.01 4.63 -1.14
N ALA A 29 -18.05 4.62 -2.08
CA ALA A 29 -17.11 3.53 -2.21
C ALA A 29 -15.96 3.62 -1.19
N ASP A 30 -15.51 2.46 -0.69
CA ASP A 30 -14.38 2.37 0.25
C ASP A 30 -13.12 3.02 -0.35
N ILE A 31 -12.40 3.78 0.48
CA ILE A 31 -11.23 4.56 0.06
C ILE A 31 -10.15 3.64 -0.50
N VAL A 32 -10.01 2.43 0.04
CA VAL A 32 -9.06 1.42 -0.44
C VAL A 32 -9.44 0.93 -1.84
N ALA A 33 -10.73 0.70 -2.10
CA ALA A 33 -11.22 0.28 -3.42
C ALA A 33 -11.07 1.39 -4.47
N LEU A 34 -11.36 2.64 -4.10
CA LEU A 34 -11.15 3.82 -4.95
C LEU A 34 -9.67 4.04 -5.28
N GLN A 35 -8.78 3.80 -4.32
CA GLN A 35 -7.33 3.87 -4.54
C GLN A 35 -6.87 2.81 -5.55
N ASP A 36 -7.37 1.58 -5.46
CA ASP A 36 -7.07 0.51 -6.40
C ASP A 36 -7.59 0.84 -7.81
N GLN A 37 -8.79 1.42 -7.92
CA GLN A 37 -9.37 1.84 -9.20
C GLN A 37 -8.60 3.01 -9.84
N ALA A 38 -8.15 3.98 -9.03
CA ALA A 38 -7.32 5.09 -9.51
C ALA A 38 -5.94 4.61 -9.96
N ALA A 39 -5.34 3.67 -9.24
CA ALA A 39 -4.10 3.01 -9.64
C ALA A 39 -4.28 2.24 -10.96
N CYS A 40 -5.43 1.60 -11.16
CA CYS A 40 -5.77 0.92 -12.42
C CYS A 40 -5.84 1.88 -13.61
N GLU A 41 -6.56 2.99 -13.46
CA GLU A 41 -6.68 4.01 -14.50
C GLU A 41 -5.33 4.71 -14.79
N LEU A 42 -4.51 4.96 -13.77
CA LEU A 42 -3.16 5.50 -13.96
C LEU A 42 -2.28 4.52 -14.74
N MET A 43 -2.29 3.24 -14.38
CA MET A 43 -1.50 2.20 -15.07
C MET A 43 -1.94 1.97 -16.52
N LYS A 44 -3.23 2.16 -16.83
CA LYS A 44 -3.71 2.13 -18.22
C LYS A 44 -3.13 3.28 -19.04
N ARG A 45 -2.98 4.47 -18.42
CA ARG A 45 -2.51 5.72 -19.05
C ARG A 45 -0.99 5.89 -19.03
N ALA A 46 -0.28 5.20 -18.14
CA ALA A 46 1.18 5.25 -18.07
C ALA A 46 1.82 4.77 -19.38
N LYS A 47 2.93 5.41 -19.78
CA LYS A 47 3.75 4.98 -20.93
C LYS A 47 4.26 3.56 -20.66
N LYS A 48 3.98 2.64 -21.58
CA LYS A 48 4.31 1.22 -21.41
C LYS A 48 5.55 0.86 -22.21
N SER A 49 6.30 -0.14 -21.73
CA SER A 49 7.48 -0.61 -22.44
C SER A 49 7.10 -1.33 -23.74
N ARG A 50 8.02 -1.35 -24.71
CA ARG A 50 7.83 -2.07 -25.99
C ARG A 50 7.53 -3.56 -25.78
N ALA A 51 8.20 -4.16 -24.80
CA ALA A 51 7.96 -5.55 -24.41
C ALA A 51 6.53 -5.77 -23.90
N PHE A 52 5.97 -4.82 -23.15
CA PHE A 52 4.60 -4.90 -22.67
C PHE A 52 3.59 -5.02 -23.82
N TYR A 53 3.69 -4.16 -24.85
CA TYR A 53 2.75 -4.17 -25.97
C TYR A 53 2.82 -5.47 -26.78
N ARG A 54 4.04 -6.02 -26.97
CA ARG A 54 4.23 -7.30 -27.65
C ARG A 54 3.60 -8.45 -26.86
N VAL A 55 3.85 -8.49 -25.55
CA VAL A 55 3.25 -9.49 -24.64
C VAL A 55 1.73 -9.35 -24.61
N GLN A 56 1.20 -8.13 -24.55
CA GLN A 56 -0.25 -7.88 -24.52
C GLN A 56 -0.92 -8.29 -25.85
N ALA A 57 -0.30 -8.02 -27.00
CA ALA A 57 -0.81 -8.44 -28.31
C ALA A 57 -0.90 -9.97 -28.42
N ILE A 58 0.17 -10.68 -28.03
CA ILE A 58 0.21 -12.16 -28.03
C ILE A 58 -0.82 -12.73 -27.04
N ARG A 59 -0.95 -12.14 -25.85
CA ARG A 59 -1.97 -12.55 -24.87
C ARG A 59 -3.38 -12.32 -25.38
N ARG A 60 -3.68 -11.23 -26.08
CA ARG A 60 -5.01 -11.02 -26.69
C ARG A 60 -5.33 -12.06 -27.75
N ILE A 61 -4.37 -12.43 -28.59
CA ILE A 61 -4.55 -13.46 -29.63
C ILE A 61 -4.77 -14.85 -28.99
N THR A 62 -3.99 -15.17 -27.96
CA THR A 62 -4.04 -16.48 -27.30
C THR A 62 -5.12 -16.59 -26.22
N GLY A 63 -5.96 -15.56 -26.02
CA GLY A 63 -6.99 -15.56 -24.99
C GLY A 63 -6.43 -15.57 -23.56
N GLY A 64 -5.32 -14.86 -23.32
CA GLY A 64 -4.66 -14.69 -22.03
C GLY A 64 -5.07 -13.43 -21.25
N GLY A 65 -6.15 -12.76 -21.68
CA GLY A 65 -6.73 -11.58 -21.03
C GLY A 65 -5.84 -10.32 -21.06
N ASP A 66 -6.27 -9.27 -20.36
CA ASP A 66 -5.43 -8.08 -20.15
C ASP A 66 -4.44 -8.31 -19.01
N LEU A 67 -3.17 -7.95 -19.23
CA LEU A 67 -2.07 -8.20 -18.29
C LEU A 67 -2.26 -7.41 -16.99
N VAL A 68 -2.71 -6.16 -17.10
CA VAL A 68 -2.84 -5.23 -15.96
C VAL A 68 -3.95 -5.70 -15.02
N GLU A 69 -5.09 -6.09 -15.58
CA GLU A 69 -6.28 -6.55 -14.86
C GLU A 69 -6.01 -7.85 -14.07
N ASN A 70 -5.34 -8.82 -14.70
CA ASN A 70 -5.01 -10.10 -14.08
C ASN A 70 -4.00 -9.98 -12.93
N SER A 71 -3.00 -9.10 -13.05
CA SER A 71 -2.00 -8.89 -12.00
C SER A 71 -2.60 -8.23 -10.76
N MET A 72 -3.55 -7.32 -10.92
CA MET A 72 -4.22 -6.64 -9.80
C MET A 72 -5.08 -7.60 -8.98
N ARG A 73 -5.83 -8.50 -9.63
CA ARG A 73 -6.57 -9.57 -8.93
C ARG A 73 -5.66 -10.40 -8.00
N LYS A 74 -4.44 -10.70 -8.45
CA LYS A 74 -3.44 -11.45 -7.67
C LYS A 74 -2.94 -10.67 -6.44
N VAL A 75 -2.75 -9.35 -6.56
CA VAL A 75 -2.33 -8.49 -5.43
C VAL A 75 -3.43 -8.39 -4.37
N HIS A 76 -4.68 -8.21 -4.80
CA HIS A 76 -5.83 -8.13 -3.89
C HIS A 76 -5.99 -9.41 -3.05
N GLN A 77 -5.86 -10.58 -3.68
CA GLN A 77 -5.94 -11.89 -3.01
C GLN A 77 -4.80 -12.13 -1.99
N ARG A 78 -3.57 -11.68 -2.29
CA ARG A 78 -2.42 -11.84 -1.38
C ARG A 78 -2.57 -10.98 -0.11
N SER A 79 -3.17 -9.80 -0.20
CA SER A 79 -3.38 -8.93 0.96
C SER A 79 -4.37 -9.50 1.99
N MET A 80 -5.38 -10.24 1.53
CA MET A 80 -6.40 -10.89 2.35
C MET A 80 -5.85 -12.10 3.12
N ALA A 81 -4.84 -12.80 2.58
CA ALA A 81 -4.31 -14.04 3.15
C ALA A 81 -3.38 -13.84 4.36
N ASN A 82 -2.82 -12.64 4.55
CA ASN A 82 -1.74 -12.40 5.52
C ASN A 82 -2.22 -12.04 6.95
N ARG A 83 -3.52 -12.14 7.25
CA ARG A 83 -4.12 -11.76 8.55
C ARG A 83 -4.39 -12.92 9.53
N ARG A 84 -3.97 -14.16 9.23
CA ARG A 84 -4.20 -15.32 10.09
C ARG A 84 -2.92 -16.13 10.31
N SER A 85 -2.16 -15.84 11.35
CA SER A 85 -1.39 -16.85 12.12
C SER A 85 -0.52 -16.20 13.21
N THR A 86 -0.82 -16.44 14.49
CA THR A 86 0.16 -16.72 15.55
C THR A 86 -0.51 -17.03 16.90
N MET A 87 -0.36 -18.26 17.40
CA MET A 87 0.07 -18.57 18.78
C MET A 87 0.24 -20.09 18.96
N LYS A 88 1.36 -20.51 19.57
CA LYS A 88 1.73 -21.91 19.89
C LYS A 88 1.47 -22.19 21.39
N HIS A 89 1.09 -23.43 21.69
CA HIS A 89 0.53 -23.87 22.98
C HIS A 89 1.46 -24.92 23.63
N SER A 90 2.10 -24.61 24.78
CA SER A 90 2.85 -25.63 25.55
C SER A 90 3.22 -25.20 27.00
N ASP A 91 2.25 -24.87 27.87
CA ASP A 91 2.54 -24.53 29.29
C ASP A 91 1.39 -24.88 30.28
N LEU A 92 0.63 -25.97 30.05
CA LEU A 92 -0.69 -26.18 30.70
C LEU A 92 -0.72 -26.87 32.08
N LEU A 93 0.37 -27.43 32.61
CA LEU A 93 0.24 -28.36 33.76
C LEU A 93 0.46 -27.78 35.17
N THR A 94 1.00 -26.57 35.34
CA THR A 94 1.19 -25.97 36.68
C THR A 94 0.29 -24.77 36.87
N CYS A 95 -0.36 -24.69 38.04
CA CYS A 95 -1.20 -23.56 38.39
C CYS A 95 -0.34 -22.43 38.96
N LYS A 96 -0.29 -21.30 38.27
CA LYS A 96 0.43 -20.09 38.68
C LYS A 96 -0.57 -19.04 39.14
N VAL A 97 -0.36 -18.49 40.32
CA VAL A 97 -1.20 -17.42 40.88
C VAL A 97 -0.36 -16.18 41.10
N PHE A 98 -0.85 -15.02 40.63
CA PHE A 98 -0.13 -13.74 40.70
C PHE A 98 -1.06 -12.56 40.45
N PHE A 99 -0.58 -11.35 40.75
CA PHE A 99 -1.26 -10.11 40.39
C PHE A 99 -1.11 -9.79 38.91
N ASN A 100 -2.21 -9.49 38.22
CA ASN A 100 -2.19 -9.04 36.84
C ASN A 100 -3.24 -7.94 36.59
N PRO A 101 -2.84 -6.66 36.52
CA PRO A 101 -1.48 -6.11 36.62
C PRO A 101 -0.95 -6.10 38.07
N CYS A 102 0.34 -5.76 38.26
CA CYS A 102 0.98 -5.62 39.58
C CYS A 102 1.20 -4.18 40.05
N HIS A 103 0.86 -3.20 39.21
CA HIS A 103 0.83 -1.79 39.57
C HIS A 103 -0.55 -1.26 39.19
N TYR A 104 -1.17 -0.59 40.13
CA TYR A 104 -2.47 0.04 39.99
C TYR A 104 -2.29 1.52 40.25
N THR A 105 -2.95 2.33 39.44
CA THR A 105 -2.97 3.78 39.61
C THR A 105 -4.43 4.17 39.62
N VAL A 106 -4.87 4.78 40.70
CA VAL A 106 -6.26 5.19 40.93
C VAL A 106 -6.30 6.64 41.33
N LEU A 107 -7.39 7.31 40.97
CA LEU A 107 -7.71 8.63 41.52
C LEU A 107 -8.29 8.44 42.92
N GLU A 108 -8.13 9.44 43.77
CA GLU A 108 -8.67 9.47 45.11
C GLU A 108 -10.20 9.27 45.13
N ASN A 109 -10.91 9.95 44.23
CA ASN A 109 -12.36 9.84 44.06
C ASN A 109 -12.90 8.50 43.50
N VAL A 110 -12.04 7.49 43.27
CA VAL A 110 -12.46 6.18 42.73
C VAL A 110 -13.44 5.46 43.68
N GLY A 111 -13.35 5.75 44.98
CA GLY A 111 -14.10 5.11 46.05
C GLY A 111 -13.69 3.67 46.31
N ILE A 112 -13.71 2.77 45.32
CA ILE A 112 -13.29 1.36 45.48
C ILE A 112 -12.33 0.95 44.37
N VAL A 113 -11.10 0.58 44.74
CA VAL A 113 -10.12 -0.04 43.85
C VAL A 113 -10.28 -1.57 43.83
N ARG A 114 -10.30 -2.15 42.63
CA ARG A 114 -10.41 -3.61 42.41
C ARG A 114 -9.10 -4.19 41.88
N LEU A 115 -8.41 -4.97 42.71
CA LEU A 115 -7.16 -5.64 42.35
C LEU A 115 -7.45 -7.04 41.82
N ARG A 116 -6.94 -7.35 40.62
CA ARG A 116 -7.15 -8.62 39.94
C ARG A 116 -6.03 -9.61 40.25
N VAL A 117 -6.41 -10.77 40.75
CA VAL A 117 -5.52 -11.92 40.96
C VAL A 117 -5.87 -12.98 39.94
N GLU A 118 -4.89 -13.37 39.12
CA GLU A 118 -5.09 -14.30 38.01
C GLU A 118 -4.50 -15.67 38.33
N ARG A 119 -5.20 -16.70 37.86
CA ARG A 119 -4.82 -18.09 37.91
C ARG A 119 -4.53 -18.60 36.49
N GLN A 120 -3.27 -18.93 36.22
CA GLN A 120 -2.82 -19.43 34.92
C GLN A 120 -2.35 -20.88 35.00
N GLY A 121 -3.00 -21.77 34.25
CA GLY A 121 -2.63 -23.18 34.13
C GLY A 121 -3.12 -24.09 35.28
N GLY A 122 -2.79 -25.38 35.19
CA GLY A 122 -3.14 -26.40 36.20
C GLY A 122 -4.56 -26.98 36.05
N PRO A 123 -4.91 -28.00 36.86
CA PRO A 123 -6.17 -28.73 36.73
C PRO A 123 -7.37 -27.86 37.16
N PRO A 124 -8.44 -27.76 36.34
CA PRO A 124 -9.58 -26.87 36.60
C PRO A 124 -10.40 -27.23 37.86
N ASP A 125 -10.22 -28.45 38.37
CA ASP A 125 -11.01 -29.06 39.43
C ASP A 125 -10.61 -28.68 40.86
N VAL A 126 -9.73 -27.69 41.00
CA VAL A 126 -9.10 -27.30 42.27
C VAL A 126 -9.47 -25.88 42.65
N THR A 127 -9.87 -25.68 43.91
CA THR A 127 -10.12 -24.36 44.51
C THR A 127 -8.85 -23.85 45.17
N ILE A 128 -8.51 -22.58 44.95
CA ILE A 128 -7.31 -21.96 45.49
C ILE A 128 -7.72 -20.94 46.55
N LEU A 129 -7.02 -20.95 47.68
CA LEU A 129 -7.16 -19.96 48.74
C LEU A 129 -5.83 -19.22 48.88
N VAL A 130 -5.88 -17.89 48.84
CA VAL A 130 -4.70 -17.03 49.01
C VAL A 130 -5.02 -15.97 50.05
N ASP A 131 -4.20 -15.86 51.09
CA ASP A 131 -4.37 -14.80 52.09
C ASP A 131 -3.81 -13.49 51.52
N TYR A 132 -4.44 -12.36 51.81
CA TYR A 132 -3.97 -11.04 51.39
C TYR A 132 -4.03 -10.03 52.54
N ARG A 133 -3.12 -9.06 52.53
CA ARG A 133 -3.11 -7.90 53.43
C ARG A 133 -2.62 -6.64 52.74
N THR A 134 -3.13 -5.49 53.16
CA THR A 134 -2.57 -4.18 52.81
C THR A 134 -1.45 -3.78 53.78
N GLU A 135 -0.50 -2.98 53.31
CA GLU A 135 0.59 -2.40 54.10
C GLU A 135 0.80 -0.95 53.65
N ASP A 136 0.96 -0.05 54.61
CA ASP A 136 1.15 1.38 54.38
C ASP A 136 2.47 1.65 53.64
N GLY A 137 2.43 2.60 52.71
CA GLY A 137 3.62 3.11 52.02
C GLY A 137 3.86 4.56 52.41
N THR A 138 3.61 5.47 51.48
CA THR A 138 3.43 6.90 51.80
C THR A 138 1.97 7.21 52.13
N ALA A 139 1.03 6.46 51.55
CA ALA A 139 -0.38 6.49 51.93
C ALA A 139 -0.60 5.71 53.23
N ASN A 140 -1.33 6.33 54.15
CA ASN A 140 -1.66 5.83 55.48
C ASN A 140 -3.08 5.28 55.56
N ALA A 141 -3.23 4.13 56.21
CA ALA A 141 -4.54 3.57 56.50
C ALA A 141 -5.37 4.49 57.42
N GLY A 142 -6.55 4.90 56.94
CA GLY A 142 -7.53 5.71 57.67
C GLY A 142 -7.57 7.19 57.28
N SER A 143 -6.53 7.73 56.63
CA SER A 143 -6.59 9.00 55.91
C SER A 143 -6.88 8.75 54.44
N ASP A 144 -6.11 7.89 53.77
CA ASP A 144 -6.10 7.84 52.28
C ASP A 144 -6.77 6.55 51.76
N TYR A 145 -6.72 5.47 52.55
CA TYR A 145 -7.41 4.22 52.22
C TYR A 145 -7.83 3.42 53.47
N GLU A 146 -8.80 2.51 53.32
CA GLU A 146 -9.19 1.59 54.39
C GLU A 146 -8.35 0.30 54.34
N SER A 147 -7.62 -0.02 55.42
CA SER A 147 -6.80 -1.25 55.49
C SER A 147 -7.67 -2.51 55.45
N VAL A 148 -7.32 -3.48 54.60
CA VAL A 148 -8.06 -4.74 54.44
C VAL A 148 -7.11 -5.94 54.55
N SER A 149 -7.55 -6.97 55.27
CA SER A 149 -6.89 -8.29 55.28
C SER A 149 -7.94 -9.40 55.21
N GLY A 150 -7.69 -10.46 54.41
CA GLY A 150 -8.64 -11.55 54.23
C GLY A 150 -8.07 -12.73 53.44
N THR A 151 -8.94 -13.70 53.12
CA THR A 151 -8.58 -14.84 52.26
C THR A 151 -9.37 -14.75 50.96
N LEU A 152 -8.67 -14.64 49.84
CA LEU A 152 -9.24 -14.69 48.50
C LEU A 152 -9.49 -16.15 48.09
N ILE A 153 -10.72 -16.46 47.67
CA ILE A 153 -11.13 -17.79 47.23
C ILE A 153 -11.34 -17.75 45.72
N ILE A 154 -10.52 -18.49 44.97
CA ILE A 154 -10.69 -18.71 43.53
C ILE A 154 -11.35 -20.07 43.35
N GLU A 155 -12.63 -20.09 42.98
CA GLU A 155 -13.38 -21.33 42.82
C GLU A 155 -12.88 -22.20 41.66
N SER A 156 -13.23 -23.49 41.69
CA SER A 156 -12.99 -24.37 40.54
C SER A 156 -13.63 -23.79 39.28
N ASN A 157 -12.93 -23.84 38.15
CA ASN A 157 -13.31 -23.20 36.88
C ASN A 157 -13.27 -21.66 36.82
N GLN A 158 -12.87 -20.96 37.89
CA GLN A 158 -12.56 -19.53 37.81
C GLN A 158 -11.08 -19.29 37.51
N GLN A 159 -10.81 -18.35 36.61
CA GLN A 159 -9.44 -17.97 36.21
C GLN A 159 -8.97 -16.67 36.88
N GLU A 160 -9.88 -15.92 37.51
CA GLU A 160 -9.60 -14.63 38.13
C GLU A 160 -10.49 -14.42 39.35
N ALA A 161 -9.99 -13.66 40.32
CA ALA A 161 -10.76 -13.13 41.44
C ALA A 161 -10.28 -11.72 41.78
N PHE A 162 -11.13 -10.96 42.47
CA PHE A 162 -10.92 -9.54 42.75
C PHE A 162 -10.83 -9.27 44.25
N ILE A 163 -9.90 -8.40 44.64
CA ILE A 163 -9.79 -7.82 45.98
C ILE A 163 -10.30 -6.39 45.88
N GLU A 164 -11.27 -6.01 46.72
CA GLU A 164 -11.84 -4.66 46.76
C GLU A 164 -11.26 -3.91 47.97
N ILE A 165 -10.70 -2.72 47.74
CA ILE A 165 -10.15 -1.84 48.78
C ILE A 165 -10.81 -0.47 48.60
N LYS A 166 -11.24 0.15 49.70
CA LYS A 166 -11.88 1.45 49.66
C LYS A 166 -10.84 2.56 49.78
N VAL A 167 -10.88 3.52 48.86
CA VAL A 167 -10.07 4.75 48.85
C VAL A 167 -10.92 5.85 49.48
N ILE A 168 -10.31 6.67 50.31
CA ILE A 168 -10.96 7.81 50.98
C ILE A 168 -10.73 9.04 50.08
N ASP A 169 -11.75 9.88 49.96
CA ASP A 169 -11.81 11.03 49.04
C ASP A 169 -12.06 12.30 49.86
N ASP A 170 -11.18 13.30 49.74
CA ASP A 170 -11.36 14.62 50.33
C ASP A 170 -11.38 15.79 49.31
N ASP A 171 -11.04 17.02 49.73
CA ASP A 171 -11.13 18.25 48.91
C ASP A 171 -9.81 19.07 49.01
N VAL A 172 -8.75 18.46 49.53
CA VAL A 172 -7.46 19.07 49.85
C VAL A 172 -6.40 18.48 48.94
N PHE A 173 -5.71 19.35 48.21
CA PHE A 173 -4.59 18.92 47.36
C PHE A 173 -3.45 18.31 48.19
N GLU A 174 -3.13 17.05 47.92
CA GLU A 174 -2.03 16.24 48.47
C GLU A 174 -1.00 15.82 47.39
N GLU A 175 0.13 15.19 47.78
CA GLU A 175 1.11 14.64 46.83
C GLU A 175 0.74 13.20 46.42
N ASP A 176 1.22 12.70 45.27
CA ASP A 176 0.96 11.31 44.86
C ASP A 176 1.45 10.30 45.91
N GLU A 177 0.54 9.47 46.40
CA GLU A 177 0.82 8.51 47.47
C GLU A 177 0.69 7.06 47.01
N HIS A 178 1.24 6.11 47.79
CA HIS A 178 1.11 4.70 47.46
C HIS A 178 1.07 3.79 48.68
N PHE A 179 0.43 2.63 48.52
CA PHE A 179 0.40 1.53 49.49
C PHE A 179 0.61 0.18 48.78
N TYR A 180 0.88 -0.86 49.55
CA TYR A 180 1.19 -2.21 49.04
C TYR A 180 0.12 -3.22 49.41
N VAL A 181 -0.09 -4.21 48.52
CA VAL A 181 -0.97 -5.36 48.78
C VAL A 181 -0.20 -6.65 48.55
N PHE A 182 -0.12 -7.47 49.58
CA PHE A 182 0.64 -8.72 49.58
C PHE A 182 -0.28 -9.92 49.40
N LEU A 183 0.12 -10.88 48.56
CA LEU A 183 -0.45 -12.23 48.51
C LEU A 183 0.47 -13.18 49.28
N GLU A 184 -0.10 -13.91 50.22
CA GLU A 184 0.61 -14.86 51.07
C GLU A 184 -0.18 -16.16 51.24
N ASN A 185 0.49 -17.17 51.79
CA ASN A 185 -0.15 -18.37 52.32
C ASN A 185 -1.10 -19.08 51.33
N LEU A 186 -0.58 -19.37 50.12
CA LEU A 186 -1.29 -20.11 49.07
C LEU A 186 -1.65 -21.53 49.56
N LYS A 187 -2.94 -21.81 49.68
CA LYS A 187 -3.51 -23.10 50.07
C LYS A 187 -4.38 -23.66 48.95
N ILE A 188 -4.42 -24.97 48.83
CA ILE A 188 -5.27 -25.67 47.86
C ILE A 188 -6.37 -26.42 48.60
N ARG A 189 -7.62 -26.31 48.13
CA ARG A 189 -8.74 -27.15 48.57
C ARG A 189 -9.17 -28.09 47.44
N THR A 190 -9.07 -29.40 47.69
CA THR A 190 -9.51 -30.46 46.76
C THR A 190 -10.99 -30.80 46.99
N ARG A 191 -11.65 -31.46 46.02
CA ARG A 191 -13.06 -31.89 46.08
C ARG A 191 -13.43 -32.71 47.34
N ASP A 192 -12.46 -33.37 47.96
CA ASP A 192 -12.62 -34.16 49.19
C ASP A 192 -12.59 -33.32 50.49
N GLY A 193 -12.51 -31.99 50.39
CA GLY A 193 -12.55 -31.06 51.53
C GLY A 193 -11.22 -30.88 52.28
N PHE A 194 -10.17 -31.62 51.92
CA PHE A 194 -8.84 -31.45 52.49
C PHE A 194 -8.16 -30.17 51.98
N VAL A 195 -7.62 -29.38 52.92
CA VAL A 195 -6.74 -28.24 52.64
C VAL A 195 -5.30 -28.76 52.66
N LEU A 196 -4.61 -28.63 51.54
CA LEU A 196 -3.24 -29.13 51.36
C LEU A 196 -2.28 -27.94 51.14
N ASP A 197 -1.09 -28.05 51.73
CA ASP A 197 0.03 -27.19 51.36
C ASP A 197 0.57 -27.61 49.98
N PRO A 198 0.76 -26.65 49.03
CA PRO A 198 1.10 -26.97 47.64
C PRO A 198 2.39 -27.76 47.44
N SER A 199 3.26 -27.80 48.46
CA SER A 199 4.57 -28.46 48.46
C SER A 199 4.58 -29.87 49.07
N ALA A 200 3.47 -30.34 49.66
CA ALA A 200 3.46 -31.56 50.46
C ALA A 200 3.22 -32.85 49.65
N LEU A 201 2.85 -32.77 48.36
CA LEU A 201 2.30 -33.93 47.63
C LEU A 201 3.12 -34.44 46.42
N SER A 202 4.10 -33.69 45.87
CA SER A 202 4.95 -34.19 44.78
C SER A 202 6.20 -33.33 44.51
N SER A 203 7.15 -33.83 43.70
CA SER A 203 8.37 -33.13 43.25
C SER A 203 8.10 -31.90 42.36
N GLN A 204 6.86 -31.67 41.92
CA GLN A 204 6.41 -30.40 41.33
C GLN A 204 5.15 -29.88 42.06
N PRO A 205 5.11 -28.60 42.47
CA PRO A 205 3.97 -28.06 43.21
C PRO A 205 2.74 -27.92 42.28
N ILE A 206 1.58 -28.35 42.77
CA ILE A 206 0.29 -28.31 42.03
C ILE A 206 -0.13 -26.85 41.77
N ALA A 207 0.15 -25.96 42.73
CA ALA A 207 0.05 -24.52 42.56
C ALA A 207 1.27 -23.82 43.16
N LYS A 208 1.71 -22.72 42.52
CA LYS A 208 2.81 -21.90 43.01
C LYS A 208 2.43 -20.43 42.89
N LEU A 209 2.70 -19.66 43.94
CA LEU A 209 2.67 -18.21 43.89
C LEU A 209 3.88 -17.75 43.06
N ILE A 210 3.62 -17.05 41.96
CA ILE A 210 4.68 -16.56 41.08
C ILE A 210 4.82 -15.04 41.25
N THR A 211 5.99 -14.52 40.92
CA THR A 211 6.21 -13.07 40.91
C THR A 211 5.42 -12.47 39.74
N PRO A 212 4.63 -11.40 39.96
CA PRO A 212 4.55 -10.58 41.17
C PRO A 212 3.49 -11.05 42.20
N SER A 213 3.92 -11.22 43.46
CA SER A 213 3.05 -11.50 44.62
C SER A 213 2.69 -10.24 45.43
N ILE A 214 3.19 -9.08 45.00
CA ILE A 214 2.94 -7.77 45.59
C ILE A 214 2.33 -6.91 44.49
N ALA A 215 1.24 -6.22 44.82
CA ALA A 215 0.68 -5.16 44.01
C ALA A 215 0.96 -3.82 44.68
N THR A 216 1.45 -2.85 43.92
CA THR A 216 1.57 -1.46 44.36
C THR A 216 0.36 -0.69 43.87
N VAL A 217 -0.33 0.01 44.75
CA VAL A 217 -1.44 0.90 44.40
C VAL A 217 -0.98 2.33 44.65
N MET A 218 -1.02 3.15 43.60
CA MET A 218 -0.72 4.57 43.65
C MET A 218 -2.03 5.35 43.63
N ILE A 219 -2.23 6.20 44.63
CA ILE A 219 -3.35 7.13 44.76
C ILE A 219 -2.85 8.45 44.17
N LEU A 220 -3.55 8.93 43.16
CA LEU A 220 -3.33 10.23 42.56
C LEU A 220 -4.39 11.19 43.08
N ASP A 221 -3.93 12.29 43.65
CA ASP A 221 -4.78 13.43 44.01
C ASP A 221 -5.43 14.04 42.76
N ASP A 222 -6.72 14.38 42.85
CA ASP A 222 -7.46 15.07 41.78
C ASP A 222 -7.97 16.48 42.12
N ASP A 223 -7.53 17.01 43.27
CA ASP A 223 -7.92 18.32 43.82
C ASP A 223 -7.09 19.50 43.35
N HIS A 224 -6.05 19.25 42.56
CA HIS A 224 -5.33 20.33 41.89
C HIS A 224 -6.30 21.16 41.01
N ALA A 225 -6.16 22.49 41.01
CA ALA A 225 -6.99 23.36 40.17
C ALA A 225 -6.72 23.25 38.66
N GLY A 226 -5.89 22.30 38.26
CA GLY A 226 -5.45 22.04 36.89
C GLY A 226 -4.21 22.80 36.43
N VAL A 227 -3.42 22.11 35.61
CA VAL A 227 -2.31 22.61 34.83
C VAL A 227 -2.76 22.75 33.39
N PHE A 228 -2.73 23.96 32.84
CA PHE A 228 -3.26 24.26 31.52
C PHE A 228 -2.16 24.19 30.46
N THR A 229 -2.36 23.36 29.45
CA THR A 229 -1.39 23.14 28.37
C THR A 229 -2.09 22.84 27.06
N PHE A 230 -1.46 23.16 25.93
CA PHE A 230 -1.95 22.66 24.64
C PHE A 230 -1.74 21.14 24.52
N GLU A 231 -2.66 20.45 23.83
CA GLU A 231 -2.54 19.01 23.51
C GLU A 231 -1.31 18.75 22.63
N LYS A 232 -0.99 19.67 21.72
CA LYS A 232 0.12 19.57 20.76
C LYS A 232 0.83 20.90 20.61
N GLU A 233 2.15 20.86 20.46
CA GLU A 233 2.97 22.05 20.15
C GLU A 233 2.75 22.53 18.71
N ASN A 234 2.51 21.59 17.79
CA ASN A 234 2.36 21.86 16.36
C ASN A 234 1.05 21.26 15.84
N TYR A 235 0.21 22.09 15.25
CA TYR A 235 -0.99 21.64 14.53
C TYR A 235 -0.76 21.80 13.04
N GLU A 236 -1.04 20.74 12.27
CA GLU A 236 -1.02 20.81 10.81
C GLU A 236 -2.44 20.75 10.29
N VAL A 237 -2.88 21.81 9.63
CA VAL A 237 -4.27 21.93 9.18
C VAL A 237 -4.29 22.22 7.68
N PRO A 238 -5.10 21.48 6.91
CA PRO A 238 -5.28 21.77 5.51
C PRO A 238 -6.14 23.03 5.30
N GLU A 239 -5.77 23.86 4.33
CA GLU A 239 -6.50 25.10 3.98
C GLU A 239 -7.98 24.87 3.65
N CYS A 240 -8.33 23.68 3.16
CA CYS A 240 -9.71 23.32 2.81
C CYS A 240 -10.63 23.07 4.02
N ARG A 241 -10.10 23.02 5.25
CA ARG A 241 -10.90 22.72 6.45
C ARG A 241 -11.75 23.90 6.93
N GLY A 242 -11.36 25.13 6.60
CA GLY A 242 -12.07 26.37 6.94
C GLY A 242 -11.96 26.81 8.41
N HIS A 243 -11.72 25.89 9.34
CA HIS A 243 -11.41 26.20 10.74
C HIS A 243 -10.37 25.23 11.30
N VAL A 244 -9.59 25.70 12.27
CA VAL A 244 -8.76 24.87 13.14
C VAL A 244 -9.35 24.82 14.53
N SER A 245 -9.50 23.60 15.06
CA SER A 245 -9.86 23.33 16.44
C SER A 245 -8.58 22.99 17.22
N VAL A 246 -8.12 23.90 18.07
CA VAL A 246 -6.98 23.70 18.96
C VAL A 246 -7.48 23.38 20.36
N THR A 247 -7.13 22.21 20.88
CA THR A 247 -7.57 21.76 22.20
C THR A 247 -6.58 22.19 23.28
N VAL A 248 -7.10 22.84 24.32
CA VAL A 248 -6.39 23.10 25.56
C VAL A 248 -6.82 22.06 26.58
N LEU A 249 -5.84 21.39 27.16
CA LEU A 249 -6.02 20.37 28.19
C LEU A 249 -5.78 20.99 29.57
N ARG A 250 -6.62 20.58 30.52
CA ARG A 250 -6.47 20.83 31.95
C ARG A 250 -6.06 19.51 32.60
N ASN A 251 -4.79 19.41 32.96
CA ASN A 251 -4.17 18.20 33.50
C ASN A 251 -3.94 18.32 35.01
N SER A 252 -3.60 17.20 35.67
CA SER A 252 -3.28 17.13 37.11
C SER A 252 -4.43 17.44 38.07
N GLY A 253 -5.59 17.88 37.58
CA GLY A 253 -6.81 18.04 38.37
C GLY A 253 -7.82 18.95 37.67
N CYS A 254 -9.10 18.87 38.06
CA CYS A 254 -10.19 19.62 37.44
C CYS A 254 -11.06 20.41 38.44
N ARG A 255 -10.54 20.61 39.66
CA ARG A 255 -11.24 21.24 40.77
C ARG A 255 -11.35 22.77 40.62
N GLY A 256 -12.55 23.30 40.81
CA GLY A 256 -12.85 24.74 40.81
C GLY A 256 -12.94 25.37 39.40
N ARG A 257 -13.46 26.60 39.34
CA ARG A 257 -13.64 27.35 38.08
C ARG A 257 -12.42 28.20 37.75
N VAL A 258 -11.93 28.10 36.52
CA VAL A 258 -10.70 28.77 36.08
C VAL A 258 -10.90 29.52 34.77
N LEU A 259 -10.49 30.78 34.74
CA LEU A 259 -10.48 31.64 33.58
C LEU A 259 -9.08 31.62 32.93
N LEU A 260 -9.00 31.25 31.66
CA LEU A 260 -7.77 31.15 30.89
C LEU A 260 -7.81 32.08 29.66
N PRO A 261 -7.15 33.24 29.69
CA PRO A 261 -7.07 34.12 28.53
C PRO A 261 -6.13 33.56 27.45
N TYR A 262 -6.47 33.77 26.17
CA TYR A 262 -5.62 33.40 25.03
C TYR A 262 -5.63 34.44 23.92
N ARG A 263 -4.56 34.46 23.11
CA ARG A 263 -4.43 35.34 21.94
C ARG A 263 -3.69 34.69 20.78
N THR A 264 -3.98 35.13 19.56
CA THR A 264 -3.23 34.76 18.35
C THR A 264 -2.06 35.71 18.08
N ILE A 265 -0.92 35.16 17.65
CA ILE A 265 0.30 35.90 17.30
C ILE A 265 0.66 35.60 15.84
N ASP A 266 0.85 36.66 15.07
CA ASP A 266 1.25 36.60 13.66
C ASP A 266 2.63 35.95 13.50
N GLY A 267 2.71 34.94 12.62
CA GLY A 267 3.96 34.32 12.19
C GLY A 267 4.30 34.73 10.76
N THR A 268 4.48 33.74 9.89
CA THR A 268 4.53 33.97 8.43
C THR A 268 3.14 34.20 7.84
N GLY A 269 2.11 33.56 8.40
CA GLY A 269 0.72 33.86 8.11
C GLY A 269 0.29 35.15 8.81
N LYS A 270 -0.53 35.96 8.14
CA LYS A 270 -1.01 37.26 8.64
C LYS A 270 -2.48 37.19 9.08
N ALA A 271 -2.78 37.87 10.19
CA ALA A 271 -4.14 38.03 10.67
C ALA A 271 -5.05 38.69 9.62
N ASN A 272 -6.29 38.21 9.53
CA ASN A 272 -7.35 38.59 8.57
C ASN A 272 -6.99 38.40 7.10
N VAL A 273 -5.88 37.71 6.84
CA VAL A 273 -5.35 37.46 5.49
C VAL A 273 -5.26 35.96 5.30
N ASP A 274 -4.62 35.22 6.20
CA ASP A 274 -4.48 33.75 6.12
C ASP A 274 -5.30 33.02 7.22
N TYR A 275 -5.59 33.71 8.33
CA TYR A 275 -6.46 33.24 9.41
C TYR A 275 -7.19 34.41 10.09
N GLU A 276 -8.28 34.13 10.81
CA GLU A 276 -9.02 35.13 11.60
C GLU A 276 -8.37 35.36 12.96
N SER A 277 -8.06 36.62 13.32
CA SER A 277 -7.46 36.93 14.62
C SER A 277 -8.43 36.66 15.76
N ALA A 278 -7.97 35.99 16.82
CA ALA A 278 -8.79 35.68 18.00
C ALA A 278 -8.07 36.10 19.29
N GLU A 279 -8.76 36.85 20.14
CA GLU A 279 -8.35 37.21 21.50
C GLU A 279 -9.59 37.09 22.39
N SER A 280 -9.58 36.12 23.31
CA SER A 280 -10.75 35.78 24.14
C SER A 280 -10.32 35.01 25.38
N GLU A 281 -11.27 34.69 26.26
CA GLU A 281 -11.05 34.00 27.52
C GLU A 281 -11.82 32.67 27.53
N LEU A 282 -11.15 31.59 27.92
CA LEU A 282 -11.77 30.28 28.13
C LEU A 282 -12.13 30.13 29.61
N LEU A 283 -13.42 30.03 29.91
CA LEU A 283 -13.90 29.71 31.25
C LEU A 283 -14.02 28.19 31.39
N PHE A 284 -13.17 27.55 32.19
CA PHE A 284 -13.31 26.14 32.56
C PHE A 284 -14.22 26.03 33.79
N GLU A 285 -15.30 25.26 33.66
CA GLU A 285 -16.17 24.91 34.78
C GLU A 285 -15.52 23.86 35.69
N ASN A 286 -16.12 23.63 36.86
CA ASN A 286 -15.71 22.53 37.75
C ASN A 286 -15.83 21.19 37.00
N GLU A 287 -14.86 20.30 37.18
CA GLU A 287 -14.77 18.99 36.51
C GLU A 287 -14.56 19.03 34.99
N GLU A 288 -14.35 20.21 34.40
CA GLU A 288 -14.06 20.34 32.98
C GLU A 288 -12.56 20.16 32.68
N THR A 289 -12.23 19.16 31.86
CA THR A 289 -10.84 18.72 31.58
C THR A 289 -10.27 19.24 30.26
N GLN A 290 -11.11 19.70 29.33
CA GLN A 290 -10.65 20.21 28.04
C GLN A 290 -11.59 21.25 27.45
N LYS A 291 -11.02 22.25 26.76
CA LYS A 291 -11.77 23.18 25.90
C LYS A 291 -11.09 23.35 24.55
N THR A 292 -11.89 23.60 23.53
CA THR A 292 -11.43 23.81 22.16
C THR A 292 -11.53 25.28 21.77
N ILE A 293 -10.44 25.80 21.22
CA ILE A 293 -10.37 27.10 20.55
C ILE A 293 -10.60 26.88 19.07
N GLU A 294 -11.58 27.56 18.49
CA GLU A 294 -11.86 27.53 17.05
C GLU A 294 -11.35 28.81 16.39
N ILE A 295 -10.49 28.68 15.37
CA ILE A 295 -9.97 29.80 14.59
C ILE A 295 -10.29 29.56 13.12
N GLY A 296 -10.89 30.54 12.45
CA GLY A 296 -11.17 30.50 11.02
C GLY A 296 -9.89 30.54 10.18
N ILE A 297 -9.77 29.65 9.20
CA ILE A 297 -8.67 29.63 8.21
C ILE A 297 -9.22 30.11 6.87
N ILE A 298 -8.57 31.11 6.28
CA ILE A 298 -9.00 31.73 5.03
C ILE A 298 -8.32 31.01 3.86
N ASN A 299 -9.11 30.34 3.02
CA ASN A 299 -8.61 29.65 1.83
C ASN A 299 -8.30 30.65 0.69
N LYS A 300 -7.08 30.59 0.15
CA LYS A 300 -6.68 31.34 -1.05
C LYS A 300 -6.28 30.36 -2.14
N GLU A 301 -6.77 30.60 -3.35
CA GLU A 301 -6.40 29.81 -4.55
C GLU A 301 -4.95 30.11 -5.00
N GLN A 302 -3.94 29.71 -4.22
CA GLN A 302 -2.52 29.82 -4.57
C GLN A 302 -1.83 28.47 -4.50
N TYR A 303 -0.91 28.22 -5.45
CA TYR A 303 -0.47 26.88 -5.78
C TYR A 303 0.56 26.28 -4.80
N GLU A 304 1.25 27.08 -3.97
CA GLU A 304 2.22 26.57 -2.98
C GLU A 304 2.40 27.56 -1.82
N ARG A 305 1.93 27.20 -0.61
CA ARG A 305 2.28 27.93 0.62
C ARG A 305 2.37 26.97 1.82
N SER A 306 3.40 27.14 2.65
CA SER A 306 3.42 26.60 4.01
C SER A 306 3.56 27.77 4.96
N GLU A 307 2.47 28.09 5.63
CA GLU A 307 2.38 29.24 6.51
C GLU A 307 2.15 28.79 7.93
N PHE A 308 2.53 29.63 8.88
CA PHE A 308 2.20 29.36 10.26
C PHE A 308 1.89 30.63 11.02
N PHE A 309 1.05 30.47 12.02
CA PHE A 309 0.77 31.45 13.07
C PHE A 309 0.84 30.76 14.42
N GLN A 310 0.86 31.53 15.50
CA GLN A 310 0.98 31.00 16.85
C GLN A 310 -0.24 31.39 17.70
N ILE A 311 -0.54 30.56 18.69
CA ILE A 311 -1.57 30.82 19.70
C ILE A 311 -0.86 30.72 21.05
N GLU A 312 -1.04 31.73 21.89
CA GLU A 312 -0.44 31.81 23.23
C GLU A 312 -1.56 31.86 24.28
N ILE A 313 -1.47 30.99 25.30
CA ILE A 313 -2.29 31.05 26.51
C ILE A 313 -1.57 31.85 27.59
N LEU A 314 -2.34 32.66 28.33
CA LEU A 314 -1.86 33.54 29.40
C LEU A 314 -2.16 32.93 30.78
N GLN A 315 -1.70 33.59 31.86
CA GLN A 315 -1.83 33.04 33.21
C GLN A 315 -3.29 32.76 33.60
N PRO A 316 -3.60 31.55 34.10
CA PRO A 316 -4.95 31.21 34.54
C PRO A 316 -5.30 31.90 35.87
N VAL A 317 -6.56 32.30 36.02
CA VAL A 317 -7.08 32.96 37.23
C VAL A 317 -8.29 32.17 37.74
N ARG A 318 -8.32 31.79 39.03
CA ARG A 318 -9.54 31.19 39.62
C ARG A 318 -10.69 32.21 39.58
N ALA A 319 -11.83 31.80 39.03
CA ALA A 319 -12.98 32.68 38.80
C ALA A 319 -13.75 33.04 40.09
N ASP A 320 -13.59 32.25 41.16
CA ASP A 320 -14.38 32.33 42.40
C ASP A 320 -13.96 33.43 43.38
N LYS A 321 -13.19 34.44 42.95
CA LYS A 321 -12.78 35.54 43.85
C LYS A 321 -13.81 36.67 43.89
N THR A 322 -14.52 36.76 45.00
CA THR A 322 -15.25 37.97 45.43
C THR A 322 -14.28 39.15 45.55
N GLU A 323 -14.73 40.37 45.23
CA GLU A 323 -13.94 41.61 45.18
C GLU A 323 -13.11 41.93 46.45
N GLU A 324 -13.33 41.25 47.57
CA GLU A 324 -12.57 41.42 48.82
C GLU A 324 -11.14 40.82 48.76
N ASP A 325 -10.90 39.79 47.94
CA ASP A 325 -9.58 39.14 47.82
C ASP A 325 -8.61 39.87 46.88
N LYS A 326 -9.09 40.82 46.07
CA LYS A 326 -8.23 41.65 45.22
C LYS A 326 -7.39 42.64 46.04
N LEU A 327 -7.82 42.98 47.27
CA LEU A 327 -7.14 43.94 48.13
C LEU A 327 -5.89 43.36 48.81
N HIS A 328 -5.77 42.04 48.96
CA HIS A 328 -4.63 41.39 49.61
C HIS A 328 -3.41 41.18 48.69
N MET A 329 -3.54 41.35 47.37
CA MET A 329 -2.44 41.19 46.40
C MET A 329 -1.55 42.44 46.21
N THR A 330 -1.81 43.55 46.92
CA THR A 330 -0.97 44.76 46.86
C THR A 330 -0.08 44.99 48.09
N LYS A 331 0.00 44.03 49.02
CA LYS A 331 1.02 44.06 50.07
C LYS A 331 2.12 43.04 49.78
N PRO A 332 3.39 43.48 49.62
CA PRO A 332 4.51 42.56 49.70
C PRO A 332 4.45 41.85 51.05
N LEU A 333 4.47 40.52 51.07
CA LEU A 333 4.55 39.75 52.31
C LEU A 333 5.91 40.03 52.97
N GLU A 334 5.89 40.89 53.98
CA GLU A 334 6.91 40.90 55.02
C GLU A 334 6.69 39.70 55.96
N ASN A 335 7.79 39.01 56.26
CA ASN A 335 8.04 38.16 57.43
C ASN A 335 7.40 36.75 57.47
N GLY A 336 8.11 35.77 56.92
CA GLY A 336 8.79 34.73 57.71
C GLY A 336 8.04 33.96 58.82
N SER A 337 6.75 33.63 58.67
CA SER A 337 6.12 32.55 59.45
C SER A 337 6.35 31.20 58.76
N LEU A 338 6.82 30.19 59.50
CA LEU A 338 6.84 28.80 59.03
C LEU A 338 5.39 28.37 58.75
N MET A 339 5.02 28.30 57.47
CA MET A 339 3.81 27.60 57.01
C MET A 339 3.94 26.12 57.40
N THR A 340 2.86 25.46 57.81
CA THR A 340 2.86 24.00 57.96
C THR A 340 3.07 23.36 56.59
N ASP A 341 3.64 22.14 56.55
CA ASP A 341 3.91 21.45 55.29
C ASP A 341 2.62 21.25 54.47
N GLU A 342 1.49 21.00 55.13
CA GLU A 342 0.14 20.91 54.54
C GLU A 342 -0.30 22.22 53.86
N GLU A 343 -0.12 23.39 54.50
CA GLU A 343 -0.48 24.70 53.91
C GLU A 343 0.41 25.03 52.69
N ARG A 344 1.68 24.59 52.74
CA ARG A 344 2.61 24.76 51.62
C ARG A 344 2.24 23.88 50.43
N ILE A 345 1.73 22.67 50.69
CA ILE A 345 1.26 21.74 49.66
C ILE A 345 -0.04 22.27 49.05
N ALA A 346 -1.00 22.73 49.85
CA ALA A 346 -2.25 23.33 49.36
C ALA A 346 -2.04 24.58 48.45
N GLU A 347 -0.98 25.38 48.68
CA GLU A 347 -0.63 26.48 47.78
C GLU A 347 -0.15 26.02 46.40
N LEU A 348 0.43 24.81 46.29
CA LEU A 348 0.87 24.22 45.02
C LEU A 348 -0.31 23.83 44.13
N GLY A 349 -1.50 23.57 44.70
CA GLY A 349 -2.74 23.26 43.97
C GLY A 349 -3.39 24.46 43.25
N LYS A 350 -2.74 25.63 43.18
CA LYS A 350 -3.21 26.79 42.39
C LYS A 350 -3.12 26.49 40.88
N PRO A 351 -3.99 27.08 40.04
CA PRO A 351 -3.94 26.81 38.61
C PRO A 351 -2.63 27.35 38.03
N THR A 352 -1.93 26.53 37.26
CA THR A 352 -0.63 26.88 36.67
C THR A 352 -0.61 26.61 35.18
N LEU A 353 0.36 27.23 34.50
CA LEU A 353 0.63 26.95 33.10
C LEU A 353 1.56 25.73 32.99
N GLY A 354 1.23 24.83 32.08
CA GLY A 354 2.06 23.67 31.76
C GLY A 354 3.24 24.01 30.86
N SER A 355 3.87 22.97 30.33
CA SER A 355 5.05 23.08 29.47
C SER A 355 4.78 23.75 28.12
N LEU A 356 3.57 23.59 27.56
CA LEU A 356 3.20 24.14 26.25
C LEU A 356 2.21 25.31 26.41
N THR A 357 2.77 26.51 26.57
CA THR A 357 2.01 27.78 26.60
C THR A 357 1.81 28.39 25.22
N LYS A 358 2.54 27.89 24.22
CA LYS A 358 2.47 28.32 22.83
C LYS A 358 2.23 27.13 21.92
N CYS A 359 1.34 27.32 20.97
CA CYS A 359 1.03 26.37 19.93
C CYS A 359 1.29 27.02 18.57
N THR A 360 1.99 26.32 17.68
CA THR A 360 2.20 26.76 16.30
C THR A 360 1.23 26.03 15.39
N VAL A 361 0.33 26.76 14.74
CA VAL A 361 -0.57 26.20 13.73
C VAL A 361 0.06 26.43 12.37
N ARG A 362 0.42 25.33 11.71
CA ARG A 362 0.95 25.32 10.36
C ARG A 362 -0.14 24.96 9.36
N ILE A 363 -0.46 25.93 8.53
CA ILE A 363 -1.34 25.78 7.39
C ILE A 363 -0.54 25.07 6.30
N LYS A 364 -1.05 23.93 5.84
CA LYS A 364 -0.42 23.11 4.79
C LYS A 364 -1.40 22.79 3.68
N GLU A 365 -0.84 22.52 2.52
CA GLU A 365 -1.58 21.83 1.47
C GLU A 365 -1.86 20.36 1.88
N SER A 366 -3.03 19.83 1.54
CA SER A 366 -3.53 18.53 1.99
C SER A 366 -2.57 17.35 1.72
N ARG A 367 -1.96 16.81 2.79
CA ARG A 367 -0.91 15.75 2.77
C ARG A 367 -1.42 14.31 2.65
N GLU A 368 -2.67 14.04 3.02
CA GLU A 368 -3.27 12.70 2.92
C GLU A 368 -3.21 12.15 1.49
N PHE A 369 -3.19 13.04 0.50
CA PHE A 369 -3.06 12.69 -0.90
C PHE A 369 -1.64 12.27 -1.29
N ARG A 370 -0.59 12.91 -0.76
CA ARG A 370 0.80 12.66 -1.18
C ARG A 370 1.32 11.31 -0.70
N GLY A 371 1.03 10.91 0.54
CA GLY A 371 1.49 9.64 1.09
C GLY A 371 0.89 8.41 0.39
N ALA A 372 -0.41 8.48 0.05
CA ALA A 372 -1.09 7.45 -0.74
C ALA A 372 -0.48 7.34 -2.15
N VAL A 373 -0.18 8.48 -2.76
CA VAL A 373 0.42 8.55 -4.10
C VAL A 373 1.85 8.01 -4.13
N ASP A 374 2.70 8.41 -3.18
CA ASP A 374 4.09 7.99 -3.16
C ASP A 374 4.22 6.47 -2.91
N MET A 375 3.34 5.89 -2.09
CA MET A 375 3.28 4.44 -1.86
C MET A 375 2.75 3.68 -3.09
N LEU A 376 1.81 4.27 -3.83
CA LEU A 376 1.22 3.68 -5.04
C LEU A 376 2.14 3.81 -6.26
N ILE A 377 2.88 4.91 -6.42
CA ILE A 377 3.85 5.06 -7.52
C ILE A 377 5.01 4.06 -7.34
N LYS A 378 5.47 3.82 -6.10
CA LYS A 378 6.44 2.74 -5.81
C LYS A 378 5.91 1.35 -6.17
N LYS A 379 4.60 1.10 -6.02
CA LYS A 379 3.94 -0.15 -6.44
C LYS A 379 3.59 -0.19 -7.93
N ALA A 380 3.45 0.96 -8.58
CA ALA A 380 3.17 1.11 -10.00
C ALA A 380 4.40 0.88 -10.88
N ASN A 381 5.57 0.62 -10.28
CA ASN A 381 6.77 0.27 -11.04
C ASN A 381 6.55 -1.05 -11.78
N VAL A 382 6.21 -0.93 -13.07
CA VAL A 382 5.73 -2.00 -13.97
C VAL A 382 6.71 -3.18 -14.06
N SER A 383 8.00 -2.95 -13.77
CA SER A 383 9.04 -3.98 -13.73
C SER A 383 8.81 -5.05 -12.66
N LEU A 384 8.23 -4.68 -11.51
CA LEU A 384 7.97 -5.60 -10.39
C LEU A 384 6.82 -6.56 -10.69
N ILE A 385 5.88 -6.15 -11.55
CA ILE A 385 4.69 -6.94 -11.91
C ILE A 385 5.03 -8.06 -12.91
N MET A 386 6.04 -7.86 -13.76
CA MET A 386 6.46 -8.85 -14.76
C MET A 386 7.32 -9.98 -14.15
N GLY A 387 7.84 -9.78 -12.94
CA GLY A 387 8.80 -10.67 -12.28
C GLY A 387 8.19 -11.81 -11.47
N THR A 388 7.05 -11.63 -10.79
CA THR A 388 6.71 -12.50 -9.65
C THR A 388 5.73 -13.64 -9.98
N THR A 389 6.06 -14.49 -10.95
CA THR A 389 5.25 -15.71 -11.22
C THR A 389 6.02 -16.97 -10.85
N THR A 390 5.48 -17.77 -9.94
CA THR A 390 6.01 -19.10 -9.63
C THR A 390 5.67 -20.09 -10.76
N TRP A 391 6.41 -21.19 -10.89
CA TRP A 391 6.09 -22.24 -11.88
C TRP A 391 4.66 -22.77 -11.73
N ARG A 392 4.21 -22.97 -10.48
CA ARG A 392 2.83 -23.36 -10.20
C ARG A 392 1.83 -22.37 -10.82
N GLU A 393 2.07 -21.08 -10.65
CA GLU A 393 1.22 -20.03 -11.21
C GLU A 393 1.27 -20.02 -12.74
N GLN A 394 2.41 -20.29 -13.37
CA GLN A 394 2.52 -20.36 -14.84
C GLN A 394 1.70 -21.53 -15.42
N PHE A 395 1.75 -22.70 -14.78
CA PHE A 395 0.91 -23.84 -15.19
C PHE A 395 -0.58 -23.57 -14.93
N CYS A 396 -0.93 -23.01 -13.77
CA CYS A 396 -2.32 -22.62 -13.48
C CYS A 396 -2.85 -21.59 -14.50
N ASP A 397 -2.06 -20.58 -14.84
CA ASP A 397 -2.41 -19.57 -15.85
C ASP A 397 -2.54 -20.23 -17.25
N ALA A 398 -1.70 -21.22 -17.60
CA ALA A 398 -1.77 -21.93 -18.86
C ALA A 398 -3.08 -22.73 -19.03
N PHE A 399 -3.59 -23.32 -17.94
CA PHE A 399 -4.88 -24.04 -17.92
C PHE A 399 -6.09 -23.15 -17.62
N SER A 400 -5.87 -21.89 -17.24
CA SER A 400 -6.96 -20.97 -16.92
C SER A 400 -7.67 -20.49 -18.20
N LEU A 401 -9.01 -20.60 -18.20
CA LEU A 401 -9.84 -20.05 -19.25
C LEU A 401 -9.92 -18.53 -19.09
N PRO A 402 -9.89 -17.75 -20.20
CA PRO A 402 -10.17 -16.32 -20.13
C PRO A 402 -11.61 -16.11 -19.67
N THR A 403 -11.78 -15.73 -18.41
CA THR A 403 -13.04 -15.16 -17.93
C THR A 403 -13.14 -13.73 -18.47
N GLY A 404 -14.27 -13.43 -19.11
CA GLY A 404 -14.56 -12.09 -19.61
C GLY A 404 -14.58 -11.06 -18.48
N LYS A 405 -14.54 -9.78 -18.87
CA LYS A 405 -14.68 -8.63 -17.98
C LYS A 405 -15.86 -8.85 -17.04
N GLU A 406 -15.65 -8.62 -15.75
CA GLU A 406 -16.73 -8.59 -14.76
C GLU A 406 -17.65 -7.41 -15.09
N ASP A 407 -18.79 -7.73 -15.69
CA ASP A 407 -20.09 -7.07 -15.48
C ASP A 407 -21.24 -7.78 -16.22
N GLU A 408 -20.96 -8.79 -17.04
CA GLU A 408 -22.02 -9.66 -17.54
C GLU A 408 -21.64 -11.14 -17.41
N MET A 409 -22.65 -11.92 -17.04
CA MET A 409 -22.70 -13.38 -17.13
C MET A 409 -22.71 -13.84 -18.61
N THR A 410 -21.92 -13.21 -19.48
CA THR A 410 -21.72 -13.59 -20.88
C THR A 410 -20.63 -14.66 -20.91
N LYS A 411 -21.06 -15.90 -21.11
CA LYS A 411 -20.18 -17.03 -21.47
C LYS A 411 -19.16 -16.55 -22.53
N PRO A 412 -17.88 -16.94 -22.44
CA PRO A 412 -16.89 -16.55 -23.44
C PRO A 412 -17.40 -16.87 -24.84
N ASN A 413 -17.21 -15.95 -25.79
CA ASN A 413 -17.49 -16.19 -27.20
C ASN A 413 -16.89 -17.54 -27.61
N LEU A 414 -17.61 -18.34 -28.41
CA LEU A 414 -17.13 -19.64 -28.93
C LEU A 414 -15.72 -19.54 -29.54
N LEU A 415 -15.43 -18.40 -30.17
CA LEU A 415 -14.12 -18.06 -30.71
C LEU A 415 -13.01 -17.99 -29.65
N GLY A 416 -13.31 -17.51 -28.44
CA GLY A 416 -12.37 -17.45 -27.32
C GLY A 416 -12.01 -18.84 -26.78
N TYR A 417 -12.99 -19.74 -26.68
CA TYR A 417 -12.73 -21.15 -26.35
C TYR A 417 -11.92 -21.85 -27.43
N ALA A 418 -12.25 -21.65 -28.70
CA ALA A 418 -11.51 -22.20 -29.82
C ALA A 418 -10.05 -21.71 -29.82
N MET A 419 -9.81 -20.41 -29.63
CA MET A 419 -8.46 -19.84 -29.55
C MET A 419 -7.68 -20.33 -28.34
N HIS A 420 -8.33 -20.52 -27.18
CA HIS A 420 -7.67 -21.12 -26.02
C HIS A 420 -7.25 -22.56 -26.31
N PHE A 421 -8.11 -23.38 -26.94
CA PHE A 421 -7.79 -24.76 -27.27
C PHE A 421 -6.65 -24.87 -28.30
N VAL A 422 -6.67 -24.05 -29.35
CA VAL A 422 -5.60 -24.01 -30.38
C VAL A 422 -4.27 -23.53 -29.79
N SER A 423 -4.30 -22.60 -28.81
CA SER A 423 -3.09 -22.08 -28.18
C SER A 423 -2.62 -22.87 -26.95
N ALA A 424 -3.44 -23.77 -26.40
CA ALA A 424 -3.12 -24.53 -25.18
C ALA A 424 -1.81 -25.34 -25.28
N PRO A 425 -1.52 -26.07 -26.37
CA PRO A 425 -0.24 -26.79 -26.51
C PRO A 425 0.96 -25.84 -26.39
N TRP A 426 0.86 -24.66 -27.02
CA TRP A 426 1.91 -23.65 -26.97
C TRP A 426 2.05 -23.00 -25.60
N LYS A 427 0.93 -22.75 -24.89
CA LYS A 427 0.95 -22.22 -23.52
C LYS A 427 1.60 -23.20 -22.55
N ILE A 428 1.28 -24.48 -22.65
CA ILE A 428 1.87 -25.53 -21.83
C ILE A 428 3.36 -25.64 -22.11
N LEU A 429 3.76 -25.63 -23.38
CA LEU A 429 5.18 -25.63 -23.77
C LEU A 429 5.93 -24.43 -23.19
N CYS A 430 5.33 -23.24 -23.23
CA CYS A 430 5.92 -22.03 -22.65
C CYS A 430 5.91 -22.02 -21.11
N ALA A 431 5.05 -22.79 -20.44
CA ALA A 431 5.02 -22.89 -18.97
C ALA A 431 6.20 -23.70 -18.40
N PHE A 432 6.91 -24.47 -19.23
CA PHE A 432 8.16 -25.13 -18.83
C PHE A 432 9.34 -24.17 -18.72
N MET A 433 9.20 -22.93 -19.17
CA MET A 433 10.25 -21.93 -19.06
C MET A 433 10.45 -21.53 -17.59
N PRO A 434 11.69 -21.40 -17.10
CA PRO A 434 11.91 -21.03 -15.71
C PRO A 434 11.35 -19.63 -15.41
N PRO A 435 10.85 -19.39 -14.18
CA PRO A 435 10.41 -18.08 -13.73
C PRO A 435 11.45 -16.98 -13.92
N THR A 436 10.98 -15.76 -14.16
CA THR A 436 11.83 -14.57 -14.32
C THR A 436 12.54 -14.15 -13.03
N GLU A 437 12.10 -14.63 -11.86
CA GLU A 437 12.82 -14.46 -10.59
C GLU A 437 14.13 -15.25 -10.54
N TYR A 438 14.22 -16.37 -11.27
CA TYR A 438 15.41 -17.21 -11.23
C TYR A 438 16.56 -16.52 -11.95
N TRP A 439 17.64 -16.29 -11.21
CA TRP A 439 18.85 -15.61 -11.69
C TRP A 439 18.56 -14.28 -12.40
N ASN A 440 17.68 -13.46 -11.84
CA ASN A 440 17.32 -12.15 -12.40
C ASN A 440 16.90 -12.24 -13.88
N GLY A 441 16.24 -13.33 -14.28
CA GLY A 441 15.72 -13.56 -15.63
C GLY A 441 16.70 -14.20 -16.62
N TRP A 442 17.97 -14.40 -16.27
CA TRP A 442 18.96 -15.02 -17.17
C TRP A 442 18.62 -16.48 -17.50
N ALA A 443 18.10 -17.23 -16.53
CA ALA A 443 17.68 -18.61 -16.75
C ALA A 443 16.54 -18.67 -17.78
N CYS A 444 15.55 -17.77 -17.67
CA CYS A 444 14.44 -17.65 -18.61
C CYS A 444 14.94 -17.29 -20.02
N PHE A 445 15.85 -16.31 -20.11
CA PHE A 445 16.42 -15.85 -21.38
C PHE A 445 17.17 -16.97 -22.12
N ILE A 446 18.08 -17.69 -21.48
CA ILE A 446 18.86 -18.75 -22.14
C ILE A 446 17.97 -19.90 -22.60
N VAL A 447 17.08 -20.39 -21.73
CA VAL A 447 16.15 -21.47 -22.08
C VAL A 447 15.21 -21.04 -23.21
N SER A 448 14.82 -19.77 -23.25
CA SER A 448 14.00 -19.23 -24.35
C SER A 448 14.68 -19.26 -25.71
N ILE A 449 15.95 -18.88 -25.79
CA ILE A 449 16.69 -18.86 -27.05
C ILE A 449 16.85 -20.29 -27.58
N ILE A 450 17.17 -21.24 -26.70
CA ILE A 450 17.32 -22.65 -27.08
C ILE A 450 15.99 -23.21 -27.61
N LEU A 451 14.88 -22.94 -26.91
CA LEU A 451 13.56 -23.41 -27.31
C LEU A 451 13.11 -22.78 -28.63
N ILE A 452 13.32 -21.48 -28.82
CA ILE A 452 13.03 -20.79 -30.09
C ILE A 452 13.85 -21.41 -31.23
N GLY A 453 15.15 -21.63 -31.03
CA GLY A 453 16.00 -22.30 -32.01
C GLY A 453 15.49 -23.68 -32.40
N LEU A 454 15.13 -24.51 -31.42
CA LEU A 454 14.61 -25.86 -31.66
C LEU A 454 13.24 -25.85 -32.37
N ILE A 455 12.33 -24.97 -31.96
CA ILE A 455 11.01 -24.84 -32.60
C ILE A 455 11.16 -24.31 -34.03
N THR A 456 12.01 -23.32 -34.27
CA THR A 456 12.22 -22.78 -35.63
C THR A 456 12.84 -23.80 -36.57
N ALA A 457 13.78 -24.62 -36.10
CA ALA A 457 14.32 -25.74 -36.87
C ALA A 457 13.24 -26.75 -37.23
N LEU A 458 12.42 -27.17 -36.24
CA LEU A 458 11.34 -28.12 -36.45
C LEU A 458 10.28 -27.60 -37.43
N ILE A 459 9.87 -26.34 -37.30
CA ILE A 459 8.89 -25.71 -38.20
C ILE A 459 9.48 -25.56 -39.62
N GLY A 460 10.77 -25.21 -39.74
CA GLY A 460 11.46 -25.15 -41.02
C GLY A 460 11.48 -26.50 -41.74
N ASP A 461 11.84 -27.56 -41.02
CA ASP A 461 11.86 -28.92 -41.56
C ASP A 461 10.45 -29.40 -41.94
N LEU A 462 9.44 -29.10 -41.12
CA LEU A 462 8.05 -29.43 -41.42
C LEU A 462 7.55 -28.69 -42.66
N ALA A 463 7.90 -27.40 -42.81
CA ALA A 463 7.54 -26.59 -43.96
C ALA A 463 8.18 -27.12 -45.25
N ASN A 464 9.44 -27.55 -45.20
CA ASN A 464 10.12 -28.18 -46.33
C ASN A 464 9.47 -29.52 -46.71
N HIS A 465 9.18 -30.39 -45.73
CA HIS A 465 8.47 -31.65 -46.00
C HIS A 465 7.07 -31.43 -46.58
N PHE A 466 6.35 -30.44 -46.08
CA PHE A 466 5.04 -30.05 -46.60
C PHE A 466 5.13 -29.46 -48.02
N GLY A 467 6.17 -28.68 -48.31
CA GLY A 467 6.49 -28.22 -49.66
C GLY A 467 6.68 -29.39 -50.62
N CYS A 468 7.49 -30.38 -50.22
CA CYS A 468 7.73 -31.59 -51.00
C CYS A 468 6.46 -32.42 -51.26
N THR A 469 5.53 -32.52 -50.30
CA THR A 469 4.29 -33.31 -50.50
C THR A 469 3.27 -32.64 -51.42
N ILE A 470 3.26 -31.30 -51.45
CA ILE A 470 2.36 -30.52 -52.32
C ILE A 470 3.01 -30.23 -53.69
N GLY A 471 4.33 -30.36 -53.81
CA GLY A 471 5.09 -29.99 -55.01
C GLY A 471 5.39 -28.49 -55.09
N LEU A 472 5.48 -27.82 -53.94
CA LEU A 472 5.89 -26.42 -53.85
C LEU A 472 7.42 -26.32 -53.76
N MET A 473 8.01 -25.40 -54.54
CA MET A 473 9.45 -25.13 -54.48
C MET A 473 9.81 -24.39 -53.18
N ASP A 474 10.99 -24.65 -52.63
CA ASP A 474 11.46 -24.09 -51.34
C ASP A 474 11.40 -22.55 -51.30
N ALA A 475 11.64 -21.89 -52.43
CA ALA A 475 11.51 -20.44 -52.54
C ALA A 475 10.06 -19.97 -52.33
N VAL A 476 9.09 -20.70 -52.87
CA VAL A 476 7.65 -20.37 -52.78
C VAL A 476 7.12 -20.66 -51.37
N THR A 477 7.55 -21.76 -50.74
CA THR A 477 7.18 -22.06 -49.35
C THR A 477 7.76 -21.03 -48.38
N ALA A 478 8.98 -20.54 -48.63
CA ALA A 478 9.61 -19.49 -47.83
C ALA A 478 8.87 -18.15 -47.90
N ILE A 479 8.55 -17.64 -49.10
CA ILE A 479 7.88 -16.33 -49.27
C ILE A 479 6.41 -16.32 -48.83
N THR A 480 5.78 -17.49 -48.69
CA THR A 480 4.37 -17.63 -48.28
C THR A 480 4.24 -18.06 -46.82
N PHE A 481 4.51 -19.31 -46.50
CA PHE A 481 4.25 -19.88 -45.18
C PHE A 481 5.20 -19.34 -44.11
N VAL A 482 6.51 -19.33 -44.39
CA VAL A 482 7.51 -18.90 -43.41
C VAL A 482 7.44 -17.39 -43.19
N ALA A 483 7.35 -16.60 -44.27
CA ALA A 483 7.27 -15.14 -44.19
C ALA A 483 6.02 -14.64 -43.46
N ILE A 484 4.85 -15.25 -43.68
CA ILE A 484 3.62 -14.91 -42.94
C ILE A 484 3.81 -15.22 -41.45
N GLY A 485 4.38 -16.40 -41.12
CA GLY A 485 4.57 -16.84 -39.74
C GLY A 485 5.43 -15.88 -38.91
N THR A 486 6.48 -15.30 -39.51
CA THR A 486 7.37 -14.34 -38.84
C THR A 486 6.83 -12.91 -38.83
N SER A 487 6.13 -12.50 -39.89
CA SER A 487 5.72 -11.09 -40.09
C SER A 487 4.37 -10.73 -39.45
N VAL A 488 3.46 -11.70 -39.28
CA VAL A 488 2.15 -11.47 -38.67
C VAL A 488 2.25 -10.98 -37.21
N PRO A 489 3.06 -11.62 -36.34
CA PRO A 489 3.26 -11.12 -34.97
C PRO A 489 3.80 -9.68 -34.92
N ASP A 490 4.74 -9.36 -35.80
CA ASP A 490 5.33 -8.01 -35.89
C ASP A 490 4.31 -6.99 -36.39
N THR A 491 3.43 -7.38 -37.31
CA THR A 491 2.32 -6.54 -37.79
C THR A 491 1.34 -6.22 -36.67
N PHE A 492 0.96 -7.21 -35.85
CA PHE A 492 0.05 -6.98 -34.73
C PHE A 492 0.68 -6.13 -33.63
N ALA A 493 1.95 -6.37 -33.29
CA ALA A 493 2.67 -5.54 -32.31
C ALA A 493 2.76 -4.08 -32.77
N SER A 494 3.07 -3.87 -34.07
CA SER A 494 3.18 -2.53 -34.68
C SER A 494 1.82 -1.83 -34.80
N HIS A 495 0.74 -2.58 -35.03
CA HIS A 495 -0.63 -2.06 -35.02
C HIS A 495 -1.06 -1.64 -33.60
N VAL A 496 -0.82 -2.49 -32.60
CA VAL A 496 -1.19 -2.20 -31.20
C VAL A 496 -0.44 -0.97 -30.70
N SER A 497 0.85 -0.84 -31.00
CA SER A 497 1.62 0.36 -30.65
C SER A 497 1.13 1.62 -31.38
N ALA A 498 0.79 1.52 -32.67
CA ALA A 498 0.27 2.66 -33.44
C ALA A 498 -1.12 3.15 -32.96
N VAL A 499 -1.95 2.26 -32.40
CA VAL A 499 -3.27 2.64 -31.84
C VAL A 499 -3.16 3.24 -30.44
N GLN A 500 -2.16 2.80 -29.66
CA GLN A 500 -2.03 3.18 -28.25
C GLN A 500 -1.10 4.38 -28.01
N ASP A 501 -0.09 4.58 -28.86
CA ASP A 501 0.86 5.70 -28.74
C ASP A 501 0.45 6.89 -29.61
N SER A 502 0.59 8.11 -29.08
CA SER A 502 0.15 9.34 -29.77
C SER A 502 0.94 9.67 -31.05
N TYR A 503 2.21 9.25 -31.14
CA TYR A 503 3.10 9.57 -32.25
C TYR A 503 3.55 8.35 -33.07
N ALA A 504 3.09 7.14 -32.71
CA ALA A 504 3.44 5.88 -33.38
C ALA A 504 4.96 5.57 -33.57
N ASP A 505 5.87 6.32 -32.93
CA ASP A 505 7.33 6.12 -33.02
C ASP A 505 7.76 4.69 -32.66
N SER A 506 7.08 4.10 -31.69
CA SER A 506 7.28 2.71 -31.26
C SER A 506 7.02 1.70 -32.39
N SER A 507 6.08 2.01 -33.29
CA SER A 507 5.74 1.18 -34.45
C SER A 507 6.88 1.19 -35.46
N ILE A 508 7.41 2.38 -35.77
CA ILE A 508 8.55 2.55 -36.70
C ILE A 508 9.77 1.81 -36.16
N GLY A 509 10.12 2.01 -34.90
CA GLY A 509 11.26 1.33 -34.27
C GLY A 509 11.14 -0.20 -34.26
N ASN A 510 9.92 -0.73 -34.10
CA ASN A 510 9.68 -2.17 -34.17
C ASN A 510 9.91 -2.72 -35.57
N VAL A 511 9.35 -2.08 -36.61
CA VAL A 511 9.51 -2.51 -38.01
C VAL A 511 10.97 -2.41 -38.45
N THR A 512 11.64 -1.30 -38.15
CA THR A 512 13.01 -1.07 -38.60
C THR A 512 13.99 -1.96 -37.84
N GLY A 513 13.76 -2.14 -36.53
CA GLY A 513 14.57 -3.00 -35.67
C GLY A 513 14.46 -4.49 -36.04
N SER A 514 13.24 -5.00 -36.24
CA SER A 514 13.02 -6.41 -36.64
C SER A 514 13.69 -6.71 -37.98
N ASN A 515 13.50 -5.85 -38.98
CA ASN A 515 14.12 -6.02 -40.30
C ASN A 515 15.65 -5.93 -40.24
N ALA A 516 16.19 -4.98 -39.48
CA ALA A 516 17.64 -4.85 -39.31
C ALA A 516 18.24 -6.10 -38.66
N VAL A 517 17.61 -6.64 -37.61
CA VAL A 517 18.08 -7.87 -36.96
C VAL A 517 17.99 -9.06 -37.93
N ASN A 518 16.87 -9.23 -38.65
CA ASN A 518 16.72 -10.34 -39.60
C ASN A 518 17.79 -10.31 -40.70
N VAL A 519 18.10 -9.14 -41.25
CA VAL A 519 19.10 -9.00 -42.32
C VAL A 519 20.52 -9.07 -41.76
N PHE A 520 20.87 -8.28 -40.75
CA PHE A 520 22.25 -8.20 -40.26
C PHE A 520 22.63 -9.37 -39.35
N LEU A 521 21.75 -9.79 -38.44
CA LEU A 521 22.02 -10.89 -37.52
C LEU A 521 21.77 -12.24 -38.19
N GLY A 522 20.67 -12.38 -38.94
CA GLY A 522 20.32 -13.63 -39.62
C GLY A 522 21.26 -13.91 -40.79
N ILE A 523 21.14 -13.13 -41.86
CA ILE A 523 21.93 -13.33 -43.09
C ILE A 523 23.37 -12.86 -42.89
N GLY A 524 23.56 -11.66 -42.32
CA GLY A 524 24.87 -11.02 -42.21
C GLY A 524 25.89 -11.83 -41.39
N ILE A 525 25.52 -12.33 -40.20
CA ILE A 525 26.43 -13.17 -39.40
C ILE A 525 26.69 -14.49 -40.10
N ALA A 526 25.66 -15.17 -40.62
CA ALA A 526 25.83 -16.45 -41.30
C ALA A 526 26.78 -16.33 -42.51
N TRP A 527 26.60 -15.30 -43.35
CA TRP A 527 27.48 -15.04 -44.47
C TRP A 527 28.89 -14.63 -44.04
N THR A 528 29.02 -13.86 -42.95
CA THR A 528 30.34 -13.50 -42.41
C THR A 528 31.09 -14.74 -41.92
N VAL A 529 30.42 -15.62 -41.17
CA VAL A 529 30.99 -16.88 -40.68
C VAL A 529 31.38 -17.78 -41.86
N ALA A 530 30.51 -17.91 -42.86
CA ALA A 530 30.79 -18.68 -44.07
C ALA A 530 31.99 -18.11 -44.86
N ALA A 531 32.03 -16.79 -45.05
CA ALA A 531 33.12 -16.11 -45.74
C ALA A 531 34.47 -16.30 -45.02
N VAL A 532 34.49 -16.17 -43.69
CA VAL A 532 35.69 -16.45 -42.88
C VAL A 532 36.11 -17.91 -43.00
N TYR A 533 35.16 -18.85 -42.90
CA TYR A 533 35.43 -20.28 -43.03
C TYR A 533 36.06 -20.64 -44.38
N HIS A 534 35.49 -20.15 -45.49
CA HIS A 534 36.02 -20.40 -46.83
C HIS A 534 37.37 -19.70 -47.04
N SER A 535 37.56 -18.49 -46.50
CA SER A 535 38.85 -17.79 -46.54
C SER A 535 39.95 -18.56 -45.80
N LEU A 536 39.63 -19.21 -44.67
CA LEU A 536 40.59 -20.04 -43.93
C LEU A 536 40.98 -21.32 -44.68
N HIS A 537 40.10 -21.83 -45.54
CA HIS A 537 40.34 -23.02 -46.38
C HIS A 537 40.87 -22.66 -47.79
N GLY A 538 41.17 -21.39 -48.05
CA GLY A 538 41.68 -20.94 -49.35
C GLY A 538 40.66 -21.01 -50.50
N GLN A 539 39.36 -21.08 -50.19
CA GLN A 539 38.27 -21.12 -51.17
C GLN A 539 37.59 -19.76 -51.29
N GLN A 540 37.07 -19.42 -52.47
CA GLN A 540 36.24 -18.22 -52.66
C GLN A 540 34.78 -18.55 -52.32
N PHE A 541 34.18 -17.76 -51.43
CA PHE A 541 32.75 -17.86 -51.11
C PHE A 541 31.92 -17.14 -52.20
N GLN A 542 31.25 -17.91 -53.05
CA GLN A 542 30.35 -17.39 -54.09
C GLN A 542 28.89 -17.66 -53.70
N VAL A 543 28.09 -16.59 -53.61
CA VAL A 543 26.65 -16.67 -53.33
C VAL A 543 25.88 -16.45 -54.63
N GLN A 544 25.06 -17.42 -55.04
CA GLN A 544 24.21 -17.25 -56.21
C GLN A 544 22.99 -16.38 -55.84
N PRO A 545 22.71 -15.30 -56.59
CA PRO A 545 21.60 -14.39 -56.27
C PRO A 545 20.22 -15.00 -56.48
N GLY A 546 20.11 -16.09 -57.25
CA GLY A 546 18.85 -16.78 -57.52
C GLY A 546 17.77 -15.84 -58.07
N THR A 547 16.53 -16.04 -57.63
CA THR A 547 15.34 -15.27 -57.99
C THR A 547 15.21 -13.94 -57.22
N LEU A 548 16.17 -13.64 -56.34
CA LEU A 548 16.08 -12.55 -55.38
C LEU A 548 15.99 -11.18 -56.06
N ALA A 549 16.75 -10.97 -57.14
CA ALA A 549 16.75 -9.69 -57.85
C ALA A 549 15.38 -9.37 -58.45
N PHE A 550 14.70 -10.37 -59.01
CA PHE A 550 13.36 -10.24 -59.56
C PHE A 550 12.35 -9.92 -58.45
N SER A 551 12.30 -10.72 -57.39
CA SER A 551 11.37 -10.52 -56.27
C SER A 551 11.57 -9.18 -55.57
N VAL A 552 12.81 -8.75 -55.33
CA VAL A 552 13.12 -7.44 -54.72
C VAL A 552 12.64 -6.30 -55.61
N THR A 553 12.80 -6.42 -56.93
CA THR A 553 12.35 -5.39 -57.87
C THR A 553 10.82 -5.24 -57.85
N ILE A 554 10.08 -6.35 -57.93
CA ILE A 554 8.61 -6.34 -57.83
C ILE A 554 8.18 -5.76 -56.48
N TYR A 555 8.84 -6.18 -55.39
CA TYR A 555 8.57 -5.64 -54.06
C TYR A 555 8.78 -4.13 -53.97
N CYS A 556 9.85 -3.59 -54.56
CA CYS A 556 10.10 -2.14 -54.60
C CYS A 556 9.03 -1.37 -55.40
N ILE A 557 8.57 -1.93 -56.53
CA ILE A 557 7.49 -1.33 -57.33
C ILE A 557 6.20 -1.29 -56.52
N GLU A 558 5.80 -2.41 -55.93
CA GLU A 558 4.59 -2.50 -55.12
C GLU A 558 4.68 -1.64 -53.86
N ALA A 559 5.84 -1.57 -53.21
CA ALA A 559 6.07 -0.69 -52.07
C ALA A 559 5.89 0.78 -52.46
N THR A 560 6.35 1.18 -53.65
CA THR A 560 6.16 2.54 -54.17
C THR A 560 4.67 2.84 -54.40
N ILE A 561 3.92 1.88 -54.96
CA ILE A 561 2.47 1.99 -55.13
C ILE A 561 1.78 2.10 -53.77
N CYS A 562 2.15 1.27 -52.79
CA CYS A 562 1.62 1.33 -51.43
C CYS A 562 1.87 2.69 -50.77
N ILE A 563 3.08 3.23 -50.87
CA ILE A 563 3.43 4.56 -50.34
C ILE A 563 2.61 5.64 -51.04
N ALA A 564 2.48 5.58 -52.37
CA ALA A 564 1.66 6.53 -53.12
C ALA A 564 0.19 6.51 -52.67
N ILE A 565 -0.39 5.32 -52.44
CA ILE A 565 -1.75 5.17 -51.91
C ILE A 565 -1.85 5.76 -50.50
N LEU A 566 -0.89 5.50 -49.61
CA LEU A 566 -0.88 6.07 -48.25
C LEU A 566 -0.77 7.59 -48.27
N VAL A 567 0.08 8.16 -49.12
CA VAL A 567 0.20 9.62 -49.30
C VAL A 567 -1.10 10.20 -49.86
N ALA A 568 -1.75 9.54 -50.83
CA ALA A 568 -3.04 9.98 -51.37
C ALA A 568 -4.15 9.99 -50.31
N ARG A 569 -4.12 9.05 -49.35
CA ARG A 569 -5.06 8.99 -48.21
C ARG A 569 -4.89 10.13 -47.20
N ARG A 570 -3.76 10.86 -47.21
CA ARG A 570 -3.57 12.08 -46.40
C ARG A 570 -4.47 13.24 -46.87
N SER A 571 -5.09 13.12 -48.04
CA SER A 571 -5.97 14.15 -48.57
C SER A 571 -7.20 14.40 -47.66
N LYS A 572 -7.67 15.65 -47.63
CA LYS A 572 -8.81 16.13 -46.82
C LYS A 572 -10.08 15.24 -46.86
N PRO A 573 -10.48 14.57 -47.97
CA PRO A 573 -11.68 13.74 -47.97
C PRO A 573 -11.58 12.42 -47.19
N ILE A 574 -10.38 11.89 -46.96
CA ILE A 574 -10.17 10.59 -46.28
C ILE A 574 -9.72 10.80 -44.82
N GLY A 575 -8.92 11.85 -44.58
CA GLY A 575 -8.62 12.35 -43.23
C GLY A 575 -7.77 11.43 -42.35
N GLY A 576 -7.11 10.41 -42.90
CA GLY A 576 -6.23 9.54 -42.11
C GLY A 576 -5.41 8.53 -42.92
N GLU A 577 -4.14 8.35 -42.54
CA GLU A 577 -3.21 7.36 -43.11
C GLU A 577 -3.56 5.93 -42.68
N LEU A 578 -3.90 5.77 -41.40
CA LEU A 578 -4.32 4.53 -40.77
C LEU A 578 -5.79 4.68 -40.36
N GLY A 579 -6.68 3.88 -40.93
CA GLY A 579 -8.13 3.94 -40.66
C GLY A 579 -8.92 4.86 -41.60
N GLY A 580 -9.88 5.62 -41.07
CA GLY A 580 -10.79 6.44 -41.87
C GLY A 580 -12.14 5.78 -42.18
N PRO A 581 -12.96 6.38 -43.06
CA PRO A 581 -14.32 5.93 -43.35
C PRO A 581 -14.35 4.49 -43.90
N LEU A 582 -15.39 3.75 -43.54
CA LEU A 582 -15.50 2.31 -43.82
C LEU A 582 -15.26 1.95 -45.29
N GLY A 583 -15.81 2.74 -46.23
CA GLY A 583 -15.68 2.49 -47.67
C GLY A 583 -14.23 2.58 -48.17
N TYR A 584 -13.52 3.69 -47.87
CA TYR A 584 -12.13 3.86 -48.28
C TYR A 584 -11.19 2.89 -47.57
N LYS A 585 -11.48 2.53 -46.31
CA LYS A 585 -10.74 1.51 -45.57
C LYS A 585 -10.83 0.14 -46.26
N ILE A 586 -12.02 -0.30 -46.63
CA ILE A 586 -12.20 -1.60 -47.30
C ILE A 586 -11.52 -1.60 -48.67
N ALA A 587 -11.70 -0.53 -49.46
CA ALA A 587 -11.10 -0.42 -50.79
C ALA A 587 -9.56 -0.48 -50.73
N THR A 588 -8.94 0.22 -49.78
CA THR A 588 -7.48 0.23 -49.61
C THR A 588 -6.93 -1.11 -49.11
N VAL A 589 -7.66 -1.78 -48.20
CA VAL A 589 -7.31 -3.15 -47.76
C VAL A 589 -7.36 -4.14 -48.92
N LEU A 590 -8.43 -4.11 -49.73
CA LEU A 590 -8.53 -4.97 -50.91
C LEU A 590 -7.41 -4.71 -51.92
N CYS A 591 -7.05 -3.45 -52.13
CA CYS A 591 -5.93 -3.07 -52.99
C CYS A 591 -4.60 -3.63 -52.47
N PHE A 592 -4.27 -3.47 -51.19
CA PHE A 592 -3.04 -4.01 -50.62
C PHE A 592 -2.99 -5.54 -50.62
N ILE A 593 -4.11 -6.22 -50.37
CA ILE A 593 -4.20 -7.68 -50.51
C ILE A 593 -3.96 -8.09 -51.97
N SER A 594 -4.51 -7.34 -52.93
CA SER A 594 -4.31 -7.64 -54.36
C SER A 594 -2.86 -7.46 -54.81
N LEU A 595 -2.15 -6.43 -54.30
CA LEU A 595 -0.72 -6.23 -54.55
C LEU A 595 0.09 -7.39 -53.96
N TRP A 596 -0.19 -7.78 -52.71
CA TRP A 596 0.50 -8.93 -52.09
C TRP A 596 0.28 -10.25 -52.87
N ILE A 597 -0.94 -10.50 -53.34
CA ILE A 597 -1.24 -11.67 -54.19
C ILE A 597 -0.47 -11.58 -55.51
N LEU A 598 -0.38 -10.39 -56.11
CA LEU A 598 0.39 -10.16 -57.34
C LEU A 598 1.88 -10.46 -57.13
N TYR A 599 2.48 -9.96 -56.04
CA TYR A 599 3.87 -10.26 -55.67
C TYR A 599 4.13 -11.75 -55.55
N VAL A 600 3.28 -12.46 -54.79
CA VAL A 600 3.42 -13.91 -54.58
C VAL A 600 3.27 -14.64 -55.92
N LEU A 601 2.29 -14.26 -56.73
CA LEU A 601 2.05 -14.87 -58.04
C LEU A 601 3.24 -14.68 -58.97
N LEU A 602 3.71 -13.44 -59.17
CA LEU A 602 4.82 -13.13 -60.08
C LEU A 602 6.12 -13.79 -59.63
N SER A 603 6.44 -13.72 -58.32
CA SER A 603 7.63 -14.36 -57.76
C SER A 603 7.57 -15.88 -57.88
N SER A 604 6.38 -16.47 -57.73
CA SER A 604 6.19 -17.92 -57.91
C SER A 604 6.34 -18.32 -59.38
N LEU A 605 5.74 -17.57 -60.32
CA LEU A 605 5.83 -17.86 -61.76
C LEU A 605 7.27 -17.79 -62.28
N GLU A 606 8.08 -16.86 -61.77
CA GLU A 606 9.50 -16.79 -62.09
C GLU A 606 10.28 -17.94 -61.43
N SER A 607 9.97 -18.29 -60.18
CA SER A 607 10.58 -19.45 -59.50
C SER A 607 10.31 -20.78 -60.22
N TYR A 608 9.15 -20.92 -60.86
CA TYR A 608 8.81 -22.08 -61.69
C TYR A 608 9.32 -21.96 -63.14
N CYS A 609 10.13 -20.95 -63.47
CA CYS A 609 10.67 -20.66 -64.80
C CYS A 609 9.59 -20.47 -65.89
N ILE A 610 8.36 -20.07 -65.52
CA ILE A 610 7.27 -19.77 -66.46
C ILE A 610 7.48 -18.39 -67.08
N ILE A 611 8.00 -17.45 -66.29
CA ILE A 611 8.39 -16.11 -66.72
C ILE A 611 9.90 -16.00 -66.59
N THR A 612 10.56 -15.41 -67.59
CA THR A 612 11.98 -15.09 -67.51
C THR A 612 12.17 -13.86 -66.64
N GLY A 613 12.87 -14.01 -65.51
CA GLY A 613 13.41 -12.90 -64.74
C GLY A 613 14.41 -12.09 -65.57
N PHE A 614 14.63 -10.83 -65.18
CA PHE A 614 15.55 -9.91 -65.85
C PHE A 614 16.97 -9.97 -65.27
#